data_AF-A0A385SWP6-F1
#
_entry.id   AF-A0A385SWP6-F1
#
_cell.length_a   1.000
_cell.length_b   1.000
_cell.length_c   1.000
_cell.angle_alpha   90.00
_cell.angle_beta   90.00
_cell.angle_gamma   90.00
#
_symmetry.space_group_name_H-M   'P 1'
#
loop_
_entity.id
_entity.type
_entity.pdbx_description
1 polymer ?
#
loop_
_entity_poly.entity_id
_entity_poly.type
_entity_poly.pdbx_seq_one_letter_code
_entity_poly.pdbx_strand_id
1 'polypeptide(L)'
;MVEVKIFEPGHDISKKYETKVVSMADKDILYPWFRYYNMRNSPLNSRGCSLGNFRYPDHLKPCPGTKATTADGFWLMGPVKSYFPNDIGLYDVVGNVAEMTNEEGKACGGSWNHPPEESTIKSINAYQGPGDDIGFRVFMEVLTK
;
A
#
# COMPACT_ATOMS: atom_id res chain seq x y z
N MET A 1 -15.74 8.82 -8.40
CA MET A 1 -16.08 9.19 -7.01
C MET A 1 -16.24 7.91 -6.21
N VAL A 2 -15.75 7.86 -4.98
CA VAL A 2 -15.83 6.69 -4.09
C VAL A 2 -16.24 7.17 -2.69
N GLU A 3 -17.11 6.41 -2.03
CA GLU A 3 -17.47 6.65 -0.62
C GLU A 3 -16.37 6.11 0.29
N VAL A 4 -15.93 6.92 1.24
CA VAL A 4 -14.86 6.61 2.20
C VAL A 4 -15.32 6.86 3.62
N LYS A 5 -14.72 6.16 4.59
CA LYS A 5 -15.00 6.37 6.01
C LYS A 5 -13.95 7.27 6.63
N ILE A 6 -14.42 8.22 7.43
CA ILE A 6 -13.62 9.14 8.21
C ILE A 6 -13.81 8.75 9.68
N PHE A 7 -12.72 8.42 10.34
CA PHE A 7 -12.72 8.00 11.74
C PHE A 7 -12.29 9.14 12.66
N GLU A 8 -12.62 9.05 13.94
CA GLU A 8 -12.06 9.95 14.94
C GLU A 8 -10.52 9.79 15.01
N PRO A 9 -9.76 10.87 15.25
CA PRO A 9 -8.31 10.79 15.40
C PRO A 9 -7.89 9.71 16.42
N GLY A 10 -6.89 8.91 16.07
CA GLY A 10 -6.40 7.80 16.89
C GLY A 10 -7.26 6.53 16.87
N HIS A 11 -8.37 6.51 16.14
CA HIS A 11 -9.29 5.38 16.04
C HIS A 11 -9.41 4.88 14.59
N ASP A 12 -8.27 4.50 13.98
CA ASP A 12 -8.19 4.13 12.56
C ASP A 12 -9.25 3.13 12.11
N ILE A 13 -9.68 2.24 13.01
CA ILE A 13 -10.73 1.25 12.76
C ILE A 13 -11.67 1.24 13.96
N SER A 14 -12.85 1.87 13.81
CA SER A 14 -13.85 1.99 14.87
C SER A 14 -15.27 1.70 14.34
N LYS A 15 -16.22 1.43 15.25
CA LYS A 15 -17.65 1.30 14.88
C LYS A 15 -18.30 2.65 14.56
N LYS A 16 -17.72 3.75 15.05
CA LYS A 16 -18.16 5.13 14.80
C LYS A 16 -17.28 5.75 13.72
N TYR A 17 -17.92 6.19 12.65
CA TYR A 17 -17.28 6.89 11.55
C TYR A 17 -18.30 7.76 10.84
N GLU A 18 -17.81 8.78 10.15
CA GLU A 18 -18.56 9.55 9.17
C GLU A 18 -18.24 9.03 7.76
N THR A 19 -19.10 9.31 6.79
CA THR A 19 -18.86 8.98 5.38
C THR A 19 -18.67 10.24 4.55
N LYS A 20 -17.75 10.18 3.59
CA LYS A 20 -17.52 11.25 2.61
C LYS A 20 -17.39 10.65 1.23
N VAL A 21 -17.83 11.37 0.19
CA VAL A 21 -17.56 11.00 -1.20
C VAL A 21 -16.35 11.79 -1.70
N VAL A 22 -15.38 11.09 -2.27
CA VAL A 22 -14.12 11.69 -2.75
C VAL A 22 -13.81 11.25 -4.18
N SER A 23 -13.02 12.05 -4.90
CA SER A 23 -12.48 11.64 -6.19
C SER A 23 -11.24 10.80 -5.97
N MET A 24 -11.11 9.67 -6.68
CA MET A 24 -9.86 8.89 -6.68
C MET A 24 -8.70 9.65 -7.31
N ALA A 25 -8.99 10.70 -8.07
CA ALA A 25 -7.98 11.62 -8.60
C ALA A 25 -7.48 12.65 -7.56
N ASP A 26 -7.99 12.62 -6.32
CA ASP A 26 -7.53 13.47 -5.24
C ASP A 26 -6.02 13.27 -5.02
N LYS A 27 -5.29 14.39 -4.98
CA LYS A 27 -3.83 14.39 -4.85
C LYS A 27 -3.37 13.85 -3.49
N ASP A 28 -4.21 13.97 -2.47
CA ASP A 28 -3.92 13.47 -1.13
C ASP A 28 -4.10 11.96 -1.02
N ILE A 29 -4.78 11.30 -1.96
CA ILE A 29 -4.87 9.84 -1.94
C ILE A 29 -3.59 9.29 -2.55
N LEU A 30 -2.66 8.86 -1.69
CA LEU A 30 -1.37 8.29 -2.09
C LEU A 30 -1.38 6.77 -2.00
N TYR A 31 -2.27 6.19 -1.20
CA TYR A 31 -2.20 4.78 -0.88
C TYR A 31 -3.56 4.08 -0.93
N PRO A 32 -3.61 2.74 -1.08
CA PRO A 32 -4.81 2.02 -1.48
C PRO A 32 -5.81 1.71 -0.34
N TRP A 33 -5.57 2.19 0.88
CA TRP A 33 -6.46 1.96 2.03
C TRP A 33 -7.64 2.96 2.07
N PHE A 34 -8.39 3.05 0.96
CA PHE A 34 -9.38 4.11 0.69
C PHE A 34 -10.53 4.18 1.71
N ARG A 35 -11.01 3.05 2.23
CA ARG A 35 -12.02 3.00 3.31
C ARG A 35 -11.55 3.63 4.61
N TYR A 36 -10.25 3.74 4.84
CA TYR A 36 -9.67 4.42 5.99
C TYR A 36 -9.08 5.76 5.54
N TYR A 37 -9.96 6.72 5.21
CA TYR A 37 -9.55 7.97 4.56
C TYR A 37 -8.53 8.77 5.39
N ASN A 38 -8.57 8.64 6.72
CA ASN A 38 -7.59 9.23 7.62
C ASN A 38 -6.15 8.79 7.32
N MET A 39 -5.99 7.57 6.80
CA MET A 39 -4.70 6.99 6.48
C MET A 39 -4.28 7.26 5.04
N ARG A 40 -5.15 7.74 4.13
CA ARG A 40 -4.96 7.85 2.66
C ARG A 40 -3.59 8.33 2.15
N ASN A 41 -2.88 9.12 2.96
CA ASN A 41 -1.60 9.75 2.68
C ASN A 41 -0.46 9.32 3.62
N SER A 42 -0.64 8.26 4.41
CA SER A 42 0.31 7.79 5.42
C SER A 42 0.54 6.29 5.31
N PRO A 43 1.80 5.83 5.16
CA PRO A 43 2.15 4.40 5.13
C PRO A 43 2.10 3.73 6.51
N LEU A 44 1.85 4.52 7.56
CA LEU A 44 1.70 4.08 8.94
C LEU A 44 0.28 4.37 9.44
N ASN A 45 -0.22 3.51 10.33
CA ASN A 45 -1.44 3.79 11.09
C ASN A 45 -1.17 4.70 12.30
N SER A 46 -2.22 5.07 13.05
CA SER A 46 -2.11 5.91 14.26
C SER A 46 -1.28 5.32 15.40
N ARG A 47 -0.99 4.02 15.36
CA ARG A 47 -0.09 3.34 16.31
C ARG A 47 1.37 3.31 15.84
N GLY A 48 1.67 3.92 14.69
CA GLY A 48 2.99 3.87 14.07
C GLY A 48 3.33 2.52 13.44
N CYS A 49 2.36 1.64 13.24
CA CYS A 49 2.57 0.36 12.58
C CYS A 49 2.48 0.51 11.07
N SER A 50 3.40 -0.12 10.35
CA SER A 50 3.39 -0.10 8.89
C SER A 50 2.19 -0.82 8.29
N LEU A 51 1.73 -0.30 7.15
CA LEU A 51 0.58 -0.78 6.38
C LEU A 51 0.98 -1.51 5.10
N GLY A 52 2.27 -1.60 4.81
CA GLY A 52 2.82 -2.27 3.64
C GLY A 52 4.31 -2.54 3.85
N ASN A 53 4.91 -3.33 2.96
CA ASN A 53 6.33 -3.65 3.03
C ASN A 53 7.12 -2.65 2.17
N PHE A 54 7.90 -1.80 2.82
CA PHE A 54 8.60 -0.68 2.19
C PHE A 54 9.99 -0.50 2.82
N ARG A 55 10.86 0.25 2.14
CA ARG A 55 12.17 0.61 2.69
C ARG A 55 12.05 1.78 3.66
N TYR A 56 11.94 1.47 4.94
CA TYR A 56 11.99 2.48 5.98
C TYR A 56 13.44 2.83 6.40
N PRO A 57 13.67 4.03 6.94
CA PRO A 57 14.93 4.35 7.60
C PRO A 57 15.19 3.43 8.81
N ASP A 58 16.45 3.07 9.04
CA ASP A 58 16.87 2.13 10.11
C ASP A 58 16.41 2.51 11.53
N HIS A 59 16.16 3.81 11.77
CA HIS A 59 15.73 4.31 13.07
C HIS A 59 14.23 4.16 13.33
N LEU A 60 13.43 3.80 12.31
CA LEU A 60 12.00 3.57 12.50
C LEU A 60 11.80 2.26 13.25
N LYS A 61 11.13 2.36 14.40
CA LYS A 61 10.89 1.20 15.27
C LYS A 61 9.81 0.29 14.67
N PRO A 62 9.90 -1.03 14.90
CA PRO A 62 8.81 -1.96 14.62
C PRO A 62 7.50 -1.56 15.28
N CYS A 63 6.40 -2.02 14.71
CA CYS A 63 5.06 -1.88 15.29
C CYS A 63 5.06 -2.31 16.78
N PRO A 64 4.61 -1.45 17.72
CA PRO A 64 4.62 -1.77 19.15
C PRO A 64 3.88 -3.08 19.48
N GLY A 65 4.48 -3.90 20.33
CA GLY A 65 3.90 -5.18 20.77
C GLY A 65 4.14 -6.36 19.81
N THR A 66 4.91 -6.16 18.74
CA THR A 66 5.35 -7.24 17.84
C THR A 66 6.76 -7.72 18.17
N LYS A 67 7.12 -8.92 17.69
CA LYS A 67 8.51 -9.44 17.73
C LYS A 67 9.30 -9.10 16.46
N ALA A 68 8.79 -8.20 15.63
CA ALA A 68 9.45 -7.79 14.40
C ALA A 68 10.76 -7.07 14.71
N THR A 69 11.76 -7.25 13.83
CA THR A 69 13.07 -6.59 13.93
C THR A 69 13.20 -5.39 13.00
N THR A 70 12.31 -5.26 12.01
CA THR A 70 12.22 -4.13 11.08
C THR A 70 10.90 -3.39 11.28
N ALA A 71 10.82 -2.16 10.76
CA ALA A 71 9.65 -1.30 10.91
C ALA A 71 8.34 -1.93 10.39
N ASP A 72 8.44 -2.68 9.29
CA ASP A 72 7.33 -3.32 8.59
C ASP A 72 7.25 -4.83 8.84
N GLY A 73 8.26 -5.42 9.47
CA GLY A 73 8.31 -6.84 9.82
C GLY A 73 9.02 -7.73 8.81
N PHE A 74 9.52 -7.19 7.70
CA PHE A 74 10.28 -7.94 6.70
C PHE A 74 11.62 -7.27 6.37
N TRP A 75 12.63 -8.06 6.03
CA TRP A 75 13.94 -7.56 5.57
C TRP A 75 14.02 -7.41 4.05
N LEU A 76 13.18 -8.16 3.33
CA LEU A 76 13.04 -8.20 1.88
C LEU A 76 11.54 -8.27 1.56
N MET A 77 11.17 -8.79 0.39
CA MET A 77 9.77 -9.13 0.08
C MET A 77 9.17 -10.06 1.14
N GLY A 78 7.92 -9.79 1.52
CA GLY A 78 7.11 -10.63 2.40
C GLY A 78 6.20 -11.58 1.62
N PRO A 79 5.57 -12.56 2.30
CA PRO A 79 4.47 -13.32 1.74
C PRO A 79 3.35 -12.38 1.28
N VAL A 80 2.73 -12.68 0.14
CA VAL A 80 1.51 -11.96 -0.27
C VAL A 80 0.43 -12.08 0.81
N LYS A 81 -0.39 -11.04 0.95
CA LYS A 81 -1.44 -10.95 1.98
C LYS A 81 -0.93 -10.87 3.42
N SER A 82 0.29 -10.36 3.62
CA SER A 82 0.82 -10.04 4.95
C SER A 82 0.14 -8.82 5.59
N TYR A 83 -0.41 -7.92 4.76
CA TYR A 83 -1.10 -6.70 5.20
C TYR A 83 -2.60 -6.74 4.85
N PHE A 84 -3.32 -5.69 5.24
CA PHE A 84 -4.75 -5.57 4.92
C PHE A 84 -4.97 -5.33 3.42
N PRO A 85 -6.02 -5.93 2.83
CA PRO A 85 -6.40 -5.61 1.47
C PRO A 85 -7.01 -4.22 1.38
N ASN A 86 -7.04 -3.67 0.17
CA ASN A 86 -7.93 -2.56 -0.16
C ASN A 86 -9.40 -3.02 -0.27
N ASP A 87 -10.30 -2.08 -0.56
CA ASP A 87 -11.75 -2.32 -0.53
C ASP A 87 -12.28 -3.26 -1.61
N ILE A 88 -11.49 -3.53 -2.64
CA ILE A 88 -11.82 -4.50 -3.69
C ILE A 88 -11.09 -5.83 -3.49
N GLY A 89 -10.45 -6.04 -2.33
CA GLY A 89 -9.80 -7.30 -1.98
C GLY A 89 -8.39 -7.48 -2.54
N LEU A 90 -7.79 -6.42 -3.10
CA LEU A 90 -6.42 -6.47 -3.58
C LEU A 90 -5.44 -6.21 -2.43
N TYR A 91 -4.43 -7.06 -2.33
CA TYR A 91 -3.34 -6.94 -1.37
C TYR A 91 -2.11 -6.35 -2.06
N ASP A 92 -1.21 -5.77 -1.28
CA ASP A 92 0.16 -5.42 -1.69
C ASP A 92 0.21 -4.64 -3.02
N VAL A 93 -0.79 -3.77 -3.27
CA VAL A 93 -0.85 -2.89 -4.46
C VAL A 93 0.25 -1.82 -4.42
N VAL A 94 0.74 -1.53 -3.22
CA VAL A 94 1.88 -0.67 -2.95
C VAL A 94 2.86 -1.42 -2.05
N GLY A 95 4.14 -1.28 -2.33
CA GLY A 95 5.20 -2.00 -1.61
C GLY A 95 5.26 -3.49 -1.97
N ASN A 96 5.97 -4.25 -1.15
CA ASN A 96 6.37 -5.62 -1.43
C ASN A 96 7.22 -5.74 -2.71
N VAL A 97 6.60 -5.72 -3.89
CA VAL A 97 7.30 -5.67 -5.18
C VAL A 97 6.60 -4.65 -6.08
N ALA A 98 7.38 -3.91 -6.87
CA ALA A 98 6.79 -3.04 -7.90
C ALA A 98 6.27 -3.93 -9.03
N GLU A 99 5.06 -3.66 -9.50
CA GLU A 99 4.37 -4.56 -10.41
C GLU A 99 4.41 -4.07 -11.85
N MET A 100 4.95 -4.90 -12.73
CA MET A 100 5.02 -4.63 -14.16
C MET A 100 3.64 -4.34 -14.75
N THR A 101 3.61 -3.33 -15.63
CA THR A 101 2.44 -3.01 -16.46
C THR A 101 2.57 -3.67 -17.84
N ASN A 102 1.60 -3.43 -18.73
CA ASN A 102 1.70 -3.80 -20.13
C ASN A 102 2.68 -2.91 -20.94
N GLU A 103 3.24 -1.88 -20.32
CA GLU A 103 4.31 -1.07 -20.89
C GLU A 103 5.67 -1.58 -20.40
N GLU A 104 6.51 -2.01 -21.32
CA GLU A 104 7.86 -2.49 -21.02
C GLU A 104 8.69 -1.42 -20.30
N GLY A 105 9.42 -1.86 -19.28
CA GLY A 105 10.25 -0.99 -18.45
C GLY A 105 9.49 -0.14 -17.44
N LYS A 106 8.15 -0.29 -17.31
CA LYS A 106 7.34 0.38 -16.29
C LYS A 106 6.64 -0.59 -15.34
N ALA A 107 6.95 -0.45 -14.06
CA ALA A 107 6.26 -1.06 -12.94
C ALA A 107 5.61 0.02 -12.07
N CYS A 108 4.66 -0.35 -11.21
CA CYS A 108 3.95 0.58 -10.33
C CYS A 108 3.91 0.09 -8.88
N GLY A 109 3.66 1.01 -7.95
CA GLY A 109 3.38 0.69 -6.54
C GLY A 109 4.60 0.65 -5.61
N GLY A 110 5.82 0.65 -6.13
CA GLY A 110 7.05 0.50 -5.34
C GLY A 110 7.20 -0.88 -4.70
N SER A 111 8.29 -1.09 -3.96
CA SER A 111 8.71 -2.39 -3.45
C SER A 111 9.27 -2.31 -2.03
N TRP A 112 9.67 -3.45 -1.46
CA TRP A 112 10.41 -3.54 -0.20
C TRP A 112 11.71 -2.71 -0.20
N ASN A 113 12.26 -2.40 -1.39
CA ASN A 113 13.50 -1.64 -1.55
C ASN A 113 13.28 -0.16 -1.94
N HIS A 114 12.03 0.27 -2.15
CA HIS A 114 11.67 1.66 -2.38
C HIS A 114 11.14 2.30 -1.08
N PRO A 115 11.48 3.57 -0.81
CA PRO A 115 10.90 4.27 0.33
C PRO A 115 9.38 4.49 0.13
N PRO A 116 8.61 4.74 1.21
CA PRO A 116 7.16 4.90 1.10
C PRO A 116 6.71 6.01 0.15
N GLU A 117 7.42 7.13 0.09
CA GLU A 117 7.18 8.24 -0.85
C GLU A 117 7.34 7.84 -2.33
N GLU A 118 8.11 6.80 -2.61
CA GLU A 118 8.28 6.19 -3.93
C GLU A 118 7.37 4.97 -4.12
N SER A 119 6.57 4.60 -3.12
CA SER A 119 5.72 3.40 -3.11
C SER A 119 4.25 3.77 -2.90
N THR A 120 3.70 4.52 -3.84
CA THR A 120 2.33 5.04 -3.81
C THR A 120 1.53 4.49 -4.99
N ILE A 121 0.20 4.64 -4.98
CA ILE A 121 -0.65 4.31 -6.14
C ILE A 121 -0.37 5.19 -7.36
N LYS A 122 0.47 6.22 -7.20
CA LYS A 122 0.88 7.17 -8.24
C LYS A 122 2.32 6.93 -8.70
N SER A 123 3.04 6.03 -8.04
CA SER A 123 4.42 5.73 -8.35
C SER A 123 4.53 4.91 -9.62
N ILE A 124 5.45 5.34 -10.48
CA ILE A 124 5.93 4.58 -11.62
C ILE A 124 7.41 4.30 -11.36
N ASN A 125 7.75 3.02 -11.24
CA ASN A 125 9.09 2.51 -11.01
C ASN A 125 9.64 1.99 -12.35
N ALA A 126 10.76 2.53 -12.82
CA ALA A 126 11.39 2.04 -14.04
C ALA A 126 12.15 0.74 -13.75
N TYR A 127 12.12 -0.22 -14.68
CA TYR A 127 12.92 -1.45 -14.62
C TYR A 127 13.59 -1.73 -15.98
N GLN A 128 14.72 -2.44 -15.96
CA GLN A 128 15.44 -2.83 -17.19
C GLN A 128 15.46 -4.35 -17.42
N GLY A 129 15.11 -5.13 -16.39
CA GLY A 129 15.17 -6.57 -16.42
C GLY A 129 14.66 -7.15 -15.10
N PRO A 130 14.92 -8.44 -14.85
CA PRO A 130 14.52 -9.08 -13.60
C PRO A 130 15.23 -8.44 -12.40
N GLY A 131 14.48 -8.26 -11.32
CA GLY A 131 14.95 -7.80 -10.02
C GLY A 131 14.22 -8.55 -8.92
N ASP A 132 14.80 -8.59 -7.71
CA ASP A 132 14.16 -9.15 -6.52
C ASP A 132 13.11 -8.22 -5.91
N ASP A 133 12.84 -7.09 -6.55
CA ASP A 133 11.91 -6.07 -6.12
C ASP A 133 10.86 -5.73 -7.20
N ILE A 134 10.87 -6.49 -8.32
CA ILE A 134 9.93 -6.38 -9.43
C ILE A 134 9.11 -7.66 -9.55
N GLY A 135 7.80 -7.52 -9.69
CA GLY A 135 6.85 -8.62 -9.85
C GLY A 135 5.71 -8.27 -10.79
N PHE A 136 4.60 -9.00 -10.69
CA PHE A 136 3.39 -8.72 -11.46
C PHE A 136 2.16 -9.35 -10.80
N ARG A 137 0.98 -8.81 -11.16
CA ARG A 137 -0.30 -9.48 -10.95
C ARG A 137 -1.05 -9.57 -12.28
N VAL A 138 -1.93 -10.56 -12.40
CA VAL A 138 -2.67 -10.81 -13.64
C VAL A 138 -4.08 -10.26 -13.52
N PHE A 139 -4.55 -9.62 -14.60
CA PHE A 139 -5.95 -9.26 -14.80
C PHE A 139 -6.47 -10.00 -16.04
N MET A 140 -7.74 -10.37 -16.01
CA MET A 140 -8.40 -11.07 -17.11
C MET A 140 -9.77 -10.49 -17.39
N GLU A 141 -10.13 -10.40 -18.67
CA GLU A 141 -11.50 -10.09 -19.10
C GLU A 141 -12.35 -11.37 -19.03
N VAL A 142 -13.53 -11.26 -18.44
CA VAL A 142 -14.50 -12.35 -18.37
C VAL A 142 -15.61 -12.07 -19.37
N LEU A 143 -15.65 -12.84 -20.46
CA LEU A 143 -16.67 -12.72 -21.50
C LEU A 143 -17.96 -13.43 -21.07
N THR A 144 -19.03 -12.67 -20.82
CA THR A 144 -20.37 -13.22 -20.58
C THR A 144 -21.09 -13.45 -21.90
N LYS A 145 -21.74 -14.60 -22.04
CA LYS A 145 -22.61 -14.92 -23.19
C LYS A 145 -23.99 -14.29 -23.04
#